data_AF-A0A101IVH0-F1
#
_entry.id   AF-A0A101IVH0-F1
#
_cell.length_a   1.000
_cell.length_b   1.000
_cell.length_c   1.000
_cell.angle_alpha   90.00
_cell.angle_beta   90.00
_cell.angle_gamma   90.00
#
_symmetry.space_group_name_H-M   'P 1'
#
loop_
_entity.id
_entity.type
_entity.pdbx_description
1 polymer ?
#
loop_
_entity_poly.entity_id
_entity_poly.type
_entity_poly.pdbx_seq_one_letter_code
_entity_poly.pdbx_strand_id
1 'polypeptide(L)'
;MKIPLNELRFDFLSEGSDLHSFRCSDNDLNEFLRDDALYYQQERLASTRLVYYHDILVGYFTLVNDSIFADAITGEDGDGRFEARRYPAIKIARLAVLAHRKLIHFPLKGSP
;
A
#
# COMPACT_ATOMS: atom_id res chain seq x y z
N MET A 1 -6.46 11.32 15.55
CA MET A 1 -5.32 12.09 15.03
C MET A 1 -5.22 11.83 13.53
N LYS A 2 -5.13 12.86 12.69
CA LYS A 2 -4.97 12.72 11.23
C LYS A 2 -3.54 13.11 10.88
N ILE A 3 -2.78 12.21 10.27
CA ILE A 3 -1.39 12.47 9.85
C ILE A 3 -1.45 13.20 8.49
N PRO A 4 -0.85 14.39 8.35
CA PRO A 4 -0.72 15.08 7.07
C PRO A 4 0.09 14.27 6.04
N LEU A 5 -0.31 14.32 4.77
CA LEU A 5 0.34 13.52 3.71
C LEU A 5 1.81 13.90 3.50
N ASN A 6 2.15 15.18 3.65
CA ASN A 6 3.52 15.68 3.52
C ASN A 6 4.45 15.25 4.65
N GLU A 7 3.92 14.73 5.76
CA GLU A 7 4.70 14.13 6.86
C GLU A 7 4.93 12.63 6.65
N LEU A 8 4.33 12.05 5.61
CA LEU A 8 4.54 10.65 5.23
C LEU A 8 5.69 10.53 4.24
N ARG A 9 6.56 9.56 4.48
CA ARG A 9 7.61 9.13 3.55
C ARG A 9 7.19 7.82 2.89
N PHE A 10 7.40 7.71 1.58
CA PHE A 10 7.05 6.55 0.79
C PHE A 10 8.30 5.95 0.14
N ASP A 11 8.58 4.70 0.46
CA ASP A 11 9.72 3.97 -0.09
C ASP A 11 9.25 2.72 -0.84
N PHE A 12 10.05 2.23 -1.78
CA PHE A 12 9.87 0.88 -2.29
C PHE A 12 10.29 -0.14 -1.23
N LEU A 13 9.55 -1.25 -1.14
CA LEU A 13 10.03 -2.42 -0.40
C LEU A 13 11.37 -2.88 -0.97
N SER A 14 12.30 -3.27 -0.12
CA SER A 14 13.62 -3.77 -0.49
C SER A 14 14.11 -4.82 0.50
N GLU A 15 15.16 -5.56 0.16
CA GLU A 15 15.78 -6.54 1.06
C GLU A 15 16.25 -5.94 2.40
N GLY A 16 16.60 -4.64 2.42
CA GLY A 16 17.04 -3.94 3.63
C GLY A 16 15.91 -3.31 4.45
N SER A 17 14.65 -3.50 4.06
CA SER A 17 13.51 -2.89 4.77
C SER A 17 13.22 -3.61 6.09
N ASP A 18 13.17 -2.87 7.21
CA ASP A 18 12.71 -3.42 8.49
C ASP A 18 11.18 -3.50 8.54
N LEU A 19 10.65 -4.72 8.53
CA LEU A 19 9.22 -5.02 8.58
C LEU A 19 8.74 -5.53 9.95
N HIS A 20 9.64 -5.75 10.91
CA HIS A 20 9.30 -6.39 12.19
C HIS A 20 8.36 -5.53 13.04
N SER A 21 8.47 -4.20 12.93
CA SER A 21 7.66 -3.26 13.69
C SER A 21 6.19 -3.19 13.25
N PHE A 22 5.92 -3.57 11.99
CA PHE A 22 4.61 -3.47 11.36
C PHE A 22 3.71 -4.67 11.68
N ARG A 23 2.52 -4.39 12.24
CA ARG A 23 1.42 -5.35 12.37
C ARG A 23 0.08 -4.62 12.23
N CYS A 24 -0.70 -5.00 11.24
CA CYS A 24 -2.10 -4.60 11.11
C CYS A 24 -3.03 -5.66 11.74
N SER A 25 -4.33 -5.39 11.76
CA SER A 25 -5.34 -6.29 12.33
C SER A 25 -5.63 -7.54 11.49
N ASP A 26 -5.13 -7.59 10.26
CA ASP A 26 -5.33 -8.69 9.32
C ASP A 26 -4.04 -9.51 9.20
N ASN A 27 -4.11 -10.79 9.57
CA ASN A 27 -2.94 -11.65 9.59
C ASN A 27 -2.46 -11.99 8.16
N ASP A 28 -3.36 -12.13 7.20
CA ASP A 28 -3.01 -12.45 5.80
C ASP A 28 -2.26 -11.28 5.14
N LEU A 29 -2.57 -10.04 5.54
CA LEU A 29 -1.80 -8.86 5.12
C LEU A 29 -0.42 -8.82 5.79
N ASN A 30 -0.33 -9.19 7.06
CA ASN A 30 0.95 -9.25 7.78
C ASN A 30 1.89 -10.32 7.21
N GLU A 31 1.35 -11.50 6.89
CA GLU A 31 2.06 -12.62 6.28
C GLU A 31 2.51 -12.26 4.87
N PHE A 32 1.60 -11.73 4.03
CA PHE A 32 1.95 -11.30 2.69
C PHE A 32 3.11 -10.30 2.67
N LEU A 33 3.09 -9.27 3.53
CA LEU A 33 4.17 -8.27 3.55
C LEU A 33 5.53 -8.90 3.88
N ARG A 34 5.55 -9.86 4.80
CA ARG A 34 6.77 -10.49 5.30
C ARG A 34 7.30 -11.57 4.37
N ASP A 35 6.41 -12.38 3.81
CA ASP A 35 6.75 -13.65 3.20
C ASP A 35 6.66 -13.60 1.66
N ASP A 36 5.77 -12.78 1.09
CA ASP A 36 5.48 -12.78 -0.37
C ASP A 36 5.86 -11.47 -1.09
N ALA A 37 5.67 -10.31 -0.44
CA ALA A 37 5.65 -9.02 -1.11
C ALA A 37 6.97 -8.68 -1.83
N LEU A 38 8.11 -9.07 -1.25
CA LEU A 38 9.42 -8.83 -1.86
C LEU A 38 9.64 -9.73 -3.07
N TYR A 39 9.31 -11.02 -2.97
CA TYR A 39 9.36 -11.97 -4.08
C TYR A 39 8.50 -11.49 -5.25
N TYR A 40 7.26 -11.08 -4.97
CA TYR A 40 6.34 -10.56 -6.00
C TYR A 40 6.91 -9.33 -6.70
N GLN A 41 7.64 -8.47 -5.97
CA GLN A 41 8.27 -7.30 -6.55
C GLN A 41 9.50 -7.64 -7.40
N GLN A 42 10.34 -8.58 -6.95
CA GLN A 42 11.52 -9.03 -7.69
C GLN A 42 11.12 -9.70 -9.02
N GLU A 43 10.06 -10.49 -9.00
CA GLU A 43 9.49 -11.14 -10.19
C GLU A 43 8.58 -10.22 -11.04
N ARG A 44 8.51 -8.92 -10.70
CA ARG A 44 7.71 -7.92 -11.42
C ARG A 44 6.21 -8.24 -11.50
N LEU A 45 5.71 -9.04 -10.56
CA LEU A 45 4.30 -9.38 -10.39
C LEU A 45 3.54 -8.26 -9.70
N ALA A 46 4.22 -7.51 -8.83
CA ALA A 46 3.64 -6.40 -8.08
C ALA A 46 4.68 -5.31 -7.74
N SER A 47 4.22 -4.15 -7.25
CA SER A 47 5.10 -3.14 -6.65
C SER A 47 4.57 -2.74 -5.28
N THR A 48 5.38 -2.92 -4.25
CA THR A 48 5.00 -2.65 -2.86
C THR A 48 5.67 -1.36 -2.38
N ARG A 49 4.86 -0.44 -1.85
CA ARG A 49 5.31 0.78 -1.18
C ARG A 49 5.12 0.66 0.32
N LEU A 50 6.15 1.04 1.05
CA LEU A 50 6.14 1.19 2.50
C LEU A 50 5.86 2.65 2.84
N VAL A 51 5.07 2.88 3.88
CA VAL A 51 4.65 4.20 4.33
C VAL A 51 5.16 4.44 5.73
N TYR A 52 5.98 5.48 5.89
CA TYR A 52 6.63 5.82 7.15
C TYR A 52 6.12 7.17 7.70
N TYR A 53 6.02 7.26 9.01
CA TYR A 53 5.78 8.50 9.76
C TYR A 53 6.82 8.59 10.89
N HIS A 54 7.68 9.61 10.88
CA HIS A 54 8.86 9.70 11.77
C HIS A 54 9.66 8.40 11.84
N ASP A 55 9.97 7.81 10.68
CA ASP A 55 10.70 6.55 10.50
C ASP A 55 10.02 5.29 11.08
N ILE A 56 8.78 5.41 11.55
CA ILE A 56 7.95 4.28 11.95
C ILE A 56 7.18 3.80 10.73
N LEU A 57 7.27 2.50 10.42
CA LEU A 57 6.46 1.88 9.38
C LEU A 57 4.99 1.84 9.83
N VAL A 58 4.17 2.74 9.27
CA VAL A 58 2.75 2.92 9.63
C VAL A 58 1.79 2.31 8.62
N GLY A 59 2.25 1.88 7.46
CA GLY A 59 1.41 1.27 6.44
C GLY A 59 2.19 0.71 5.27
N TYR A 60 1.51 -0.04 4.42
CA TYR A 60 2.01 -0.41 3.11
C TYR A 60 0.85 -0.55 2.12
N PHE A 61 1.17 -0.48 0.83
CA PHE A 61 0.26 -0.87 -0.22
C PHE A 61 1.00 -1.55 -1.36
N THR A 62 0.30 -2.43 -2.07
CA THR A 62 0.84 -3.18 -3.21
C THR A 62 -0.01 -2.93 -4.44
N LEU A 63 0.63 -2.51 -5.53
CA LEU A 63 0.01 -2.25 -6.83
C LEU A 63 0.33 -3.38 -7.80
N VAL A 64 -0.64 -3.77 -8.62
CA VAL A 64 -0.47 -4.71 -9.74
C VAL A 64 -1.10 -4.14 -11.00
N ASN A 65 -0.57 -4.52 -12.16
CA ASN A 65 -1.23 -4.25 -13.43
C ASN A 65 -2.47 -5.15 -13.53
N ASP A 66 -3.60 -4.58 -13.94
CA ASP A 66 -4.83 -5.33 -14.14
C ASP A 66 -5.63 -4.71 -15.29
N SER A 67 -6.81 -5.25 -15.55
CA SER A 67 -7.75 -4.70 -16.50
C SER A 67 -9.18 -5.01 -16.11
N ILE A 68 -10.07 -4.04 -16.32
CA ILE A 68 -11.49 -4.14 -15.94
C ILE A 68 -12.30 -4.28 -17.23
N PHE A 69 -13.26 -5.19 -17.26
CA PHE A 69 -14.14 -5.31 -18.43
C PHE A 69 -14.94 -4.01 -18.62
N ALA A 70 -15.06 -3.55 -19.86
CA ALA A 70 -15.73 -2.30 -20.17
C ALA A 70 -17.22 -2.31 -19.81
N ASP A 71 -17.87 -3.48 -19.84
CA ASP A 71 -19.26 -3.67 -19.44
C ASP A 71 -19.49 -3.62 -17.91
N ALA A 72 -18.43 -3.73 -17.11
CA ALA A 72 -18.47 -3.55 -15.67
C ALA A 72 -18.36 -2.07 -15.24
N ILE A 73 -17.99 -1.17 -16.16
CA ILE A 73 -17.92 0.27 -15.91
C ILE A 73 -19.31 0.88 -16.15
N THR A 74 -19.81 1.65 -15.19
CA THR A 74 -21.16 2.22 -15.24
C THR A 74 -21.13 3.73 -15.01
N GLY A 75 -22.13 4.43 -15.54
CA GLY A 75 -22.25 5.88 -15.36
C GLY A 75 -21.12 6.66 -16.01
N GLU A 76 -20.62 7.68 -15.32
CA GLU A 76 -19.59 8.61 -15.80
C GLU A 76 -18.16 8.08 -15.65
N ASP A 77 -17.98 6.89 -15.06
CA ASP A 77 -16.65 6.29 -14.84
C ASP A 77 -16.00 5.75 -16.13
N GLY A 78 -16.77 5.70 -17.24
CA GLY A 78 -16.30 5.22 -18.55
C GLY A 78 -16.19 6.33 -19.60
N ASP A 79 -15.35 6.10 -20.62
CA ASP A 79 -15.31 6.95 -21.83
C ASP A 79 -16.11 6.25 -22.94
N GLY A 80 -17.17 6.89 -23.43
CA GLY A 80 -18.00 6.35 -24.53
C GLY A 80 -17.25 6.20 -25.86
N ARG A 81 -16.04 6.75 -25.98
CA ARG A 81 -15.12 6.56 -27.11
C ARG A 81 -14.13 5.43 -26.88
N PHE A 82 -14.14 4.79 -25.71
CA PHE A 82 -13.27 3.66 -25.42
C PHE A 82 -13.84 2.39 -26.04
N GLU A 83 -13.21 1.93 -27.11
CA GLU A 83 -13.72 0.83 -27.93
C GLU A 83 -13.21 -0.56 -27.50
N ALA A 84 -12.20 -0.62 -26.63
CA ALA A 84 -11.62 -1.89 -26.21
C ALA A 84 -12.48 -2.60 -25.16
N ARG A 85 -12.46 -3.94 -25.18
CA ARG A 85 -13.23 -4.77 -24.23
C ARG A 85 -12.80 -4.61 -22.78
N ARG A 86 -11.58 -4.10 -22.54
CA ARG A 86 -11.01 -3.99 -21.19
C ARG A 86 -10.27 -2.68 -21.03
N TYR A 87 -10.58 -1.96 -19.96
CA TYR A 87 -9.85 -0.78 -19.54
C TYR A 87 -8.50 -1.21 -18.92
N PRO A 88 -7.39 -0.55 -19.27
CA PRO A 88 -6.16 -0.70 -18.50
C PRO A 88 -6.38 -0.17 -17.08
N ALA A 89 -5.93 -0.92 -16.08
CA ALA A 89 -6.11 -0.56 -14.68
C ALA A 89 -4.84 -0.82 -13.87
N ILE A 90 -4.72 -0.08 -12.77
CA ILE A 90 -3.79 -0.41 -11.70
C ILE A 90 -4.65 -0.81 -10.51
N LYS A 91 -4.50 -2.05 -10.06
CA LYS A 91 -5.22 -2.55 -8.90
C LYS A 91 -4.40 -2.35 -7.64
N ILE A 92 -5.01 -1.76 -6.61
CA ILE A 92 -4.49 -1.80 -5.25
C ILE A 92 -4.80 -3.18 -4.69
N ALA A 93 -3.86 -4.12 -4.85
CA ALA A 93 -4.05 -5.52 -4.50
C ALA A 93 -4.04 -5.74 -2.98
N ARG A 94 -3.24 -4.94 -2.26
CA ARG A 94 -3.12 -4.99 -0.79
C ARG A 94 -2.99 -3.55 -0.26
N LEU A 95 -3.64 -3.27 0.85
CA LEU A 95 -3.54 -2.01 1.57
C LEU A 95 -3.69 -2.30 3.06
N ALA A 96 -2.70 -1.93 3.85
CA ALA A 96 -2.75 -2.11 5.29
C ALA A 96 -2.17 -0.92 6.03
N VAL A 97 -2.74 -0.63 7.20
CA VAL A 97 -2.24 0.37 8.14
C VAL A 97 -1.95 -0.29 9.48
N LEU A 98 -0.95 0.23 10.19
CA LEU A 98 -0.56 -0.24 11.50
C LEU A 98 -1.76 -0.19 12.46
N ALA A 99 -1.94 -1.24 13.26
CA ALA A 99 -3.05 -1.28 14.21
C ALA A 99 -2.97 -0.13 15.23
N HIS A 100 -4.11 0.56 15.43
CA HIS A 100 -4.26 1.82 16.18
C HIS A 100 -3.62 1.83 17.59
N ARG A 101 -3.39 0.69 18.23
CA ARG A 101 -2.87 0.63 19.61
C ARG A 101 -1.44 1.18 19.76
N LYS A 102 -0.63 1.22 18.69
CA LYS A 102 0.76 1.69 18.79
C LYS A 102 0.92 3.21 18.62
N LEU A 103 0.07 3.90 17.87
CA LEU A 103 0.24 5.33 17.58
C LEU A 103 0.02 6.26 18.79
N ILE A 104 -0.71 5.78 19.81
CA ILE A 104 -1.11 6.57 20.99
C ILE A 104 -0.05 6.64 22.10
N HIS A 105 1.01 5.84 22.01
CA HIS A 105 2.07 5.76 23.03
C HIS A 105 3.42 6.31 22.56
N PHE A 106 3.48 6.93 21.38
CA PHE A 106 4.73 7.54 20.93
C PHE A 106 4.85 8.94 21.52
N PRO A 107 5.90 9.22 22.31
CA PRO A 107 6.17 10.58 22.73
C PRO A 107 6.53 11.37 21.48
N LEU A 108 5.78 12.45 21.24
CA LEU A 108 6.24 13.53 20.39
C LEU A 108 7.54 14.04 21.02
N LYS A 109 8.68 13.49 20.60
CA LYS A 109 9.97 14.07 20.96
C LYS A 109 10.05 15.42 20.27
N GLY A 110 9.70 16.45 21.03
CA GLY A 110 10.11 17.82 20.73
C GLY A 110 11.60 17.81 20.43
N SER A 111 11.95 18.34 19.26
CA SER A 111 13.32 18.69 18.91
C SER A 111 13.49 20.20 19.20
N PRO A 112 14.72 20.65 19.47
CA PRO A 112 15.04 21.76 20.36
C PRO A 112 14.64 23.16 19.86
#